data_AF-A0A2H6HSI2-F1
#
_entry.id   AF-A0A2H6HSI2-F1
#
_cell.length_a   1.000
_cell.length_b   1.000
_cell.length_c   1.000
_cell.angle_alpha   90.00
_cell.angle_beta   90.00
_cell.angle_gamma   90.00
#
_symmetry.space_group_name_H-M   'P 1'
#
loop_
_entity.id
_entity.type
_entity.pdbx_description
1 polymer ?
#
loop_
_entity_poly.entity_id
_entity_poly.type
_entity_poly.pdbx_seq_one_letter_code
_entity_poly.pdbx_strand_id
1 'polypeptide(L)'
;MQHEEIVQAVTPNGLPSNVSAREIQPTHLVIGYPEHYRFGEKVLLEPTVNLYFMRDPAFFLTDKLIISSPKMPIRKREAYLMREVARRHPVFEGVTIYDGILNDADATIEGGDVLIPDDRTVMVGISERTNDRGAEMLAEYLFDNTTIERVLKVHIPKRHEYMHLDTLLTFVDRQQIVTLPYIWEDRHFYQQVVGEVREQVERLGATYAGPSEDVYDDCPNLDVLFKDGRREHYANAIQGMVDLDLIIREIAVPVGGNAEHYDSIEEHILEALREQWNDGANTFALKPGHVITYARNARTIRGLEDVMVEVTTFQGGELVRGRGGARCMTMPLKRGGV
;
A
#
# COMPACT_ATOMS: atom_id res chain seq x y z
N MET A 1 11.69 28.47 -19.45
CA MET A 1 10.41 27.95 -19.98
C MET A 1 10.12 26.56 -19.40
N GLN A 2 10.76 25.47 -19.86
CA GLN A 2 10.48 24.11 -19.34
C GLN A 2 10.64 23.98 -17.81
N HIS A 3 11.64 24.63 -17.21
CA HIS A 3 11.84 24.59 -15.76
C HIS A 3 10.68 25.24 -14.98
N GLU A 4 10.30 26.47 -15.34
CA GLU A 4 9.21 27.21 -14.68
C GLU A 4 7.86 26.49 -14.85
N GLU A 5 7.63 25.86 -16.01
CA GLU A 5 6.45 25.02 -16.26
C GLU A 5 6.41 23.80 -15.32
N ILE A 6 7.54 23.11 -15.12
CA ILE A 6 7.62 21.98 -14.20
C ILE A 6 7.32 22.45 -12.77
N VAL A 7 7.96 23.53 -12.33
CA VAL A 7 7.74 24.10 -10.99
C VAL A 7 6.27 24.42 -10.78
N GLN A 8 5.64 25.09 -11.74
CA GLN A 8 4.21 25.41 -11.67
C GLN A 8 3.32 24.15 -11.63
N ALA A 9 3.64 23.14 -12.42
CA ALA A 9 2.87 21.89 -12.47
C ALA A 9 2.97 21.08 -11.16
N VAL A 10 4.11 21.11 -10.48
CA VAL A 10 4.31 20.39 -9.20
C VAL A 10 3.89 21.19 -7.97
N THR A 11 3.69 22.50 -8.12
CA THR A 11 3.12 23.38 -7.08
C THR A 11 1.83 24.05 -7.59
N PRO A 12 0.73 23.30 -7.79
CA PRO A 12 -0.50 23.83 -8.38
C PRO A 12 -1.17 24.91 -7.52
N ASN A 13 -0.92 24.91 -6.20
CA ASN A 13 -1.38 25.94 -5.27
C ASN A 13 -0.47 27.18 -5.26
N GLY A 14 0.54 27.23 -6.13
CA GLY A 14 1.54 28.28 -6.20
C GLY A 14 2.71 28.08 -5.24
N LEU A 15 3.73 28.90 -5.43
CA LEU A 15 4.86 29.04 -4.51
C LEU A 15 4.53 30.06 -3.42
N PRO A 16 5.24 30.05 -2.28
CA PRO A 16 5.19 31.17 -1.34
C PRO A 16 5.44 32.49 -2.05
N SER A 17 4.73 33.55 -1.66
CA SER A 17 4.72 34.84 -2.36
C SER A 17 6.10 35.51 -2.49
N ASN A 18 7.07 35.11 -1.67
CA ASN A 18 8.46 35.58 -1.68
C ASN A 18 9.45 34.59 -2.32
N VAL A 19 8.98 33.65 -3.13
CA VAL A 19 9.81 32.66 -3.82
C VAL A 19 9.48 32.67 -5.31
N SER A 20 10.49 32.92 -6.14
CA SER A 20 10.38 32.85 -7.60
C SER A 20 10.60 31.42 -8.08
N ALA A 21 9.86 31.00 -9.11
CA ALA A 21 10.08 29.70 -9.76
C ALA A 21 11.51 29.53 -10.28
N ARG A 22 12.20 30.63 -10.62
CA ARG A 22 13.60 30.62 -11.07
C ARG A 22 14.60 30.27 -9.97
N GLU A 23 14.21 30.42 -8.71
CA GLU A 23 15.05 30.12 -7.54
C GLU A 23 14.91 28.64 -7.13
N ILE A 24 13.91 27.94 -7.66
CA ILE A 24 13.67 26.54 -7.35
C ILE A 24 14.66 25.66 -8.11
N GLN A 25 15.43 24.87 -7.38
CA GLN A 25 16.30 23.83 -7.96
C GLN A 25 15.60 22.45 -7.86
N PRO A 26 16.02 21.44 -8.64
CA PRO A 26 15.47 20.09 -8.52
C PRO A 26 15.44 19.53 -7.09
N THR A 27 16.46 19.82 -6.27
CA THR A 27 16.48 19.39 -4.87
C THR A 27 15.40 20.06 -4.03
N HIS A 28 15.04 21.31 -4.30
CA HIS A 28 13.94 21.98 -3.60
C HIS A 28 12.60 21.28 -3.84
N LEU A 29 12.41 20.68 -5.02
CA LEU A 29 11.18 19.95 -5.34
C LEU A 29 11.05 18.66 -4.53
N VAL A 30 12.17 18.05 -4.14
CA VAL A 30 12.22 16.74 -3.46
C VAL A 30 12.44 16.91 -1.96
N ILE A 31 13.58 17.50 -1.56
CA ILE A 31 13.98 17.66 -0.16
C ILE A 31 13.60 19.02 0.42
N GLY A 32 13.08 19.97 -0.37
CA GLY A 32 12.60 21.27 0.12
C GLY A 32 13.67 22.36 0.25
N TYR A 33 14.94 22.01 0.06
CA TYR A 33 16.10 22.89 0.21
C TYR A 33 17.21 22.55 -0.83
N PRO A 34 18.27 23.37 -0.97
CA PRO A 34 19.39 23.10 -1.86
C PRO A 34 20.14 21.82 -1.46
N GLU A 35 20.83 21.17 -2.41
CA GLU A 35 21.62 19.96 -2.15
C GLU A 35 22.61 20.10 -0.99
N HIS A 36 23.18 21.30 -0.81
CA HIS A 36 24.09 21.63 0.27
C HIS A 36 23.44 22.63 1.23
N TYR A 37 22.61 22.11 2.14
CA TYR A 37 21.96 22.93 3.16
C TYR A 37 22.94 23.38 4.25
N ARG A 38 22.95 24.68 4.55
CA ARG A 38 23.63 25.25 5.71
C ARG A 38 22.61 25.66 6.77
N PHE A 39 22.94 25.42 8.04
CA PHE A 39 22.07 25.82 9.15
C PHE A 39 21.77 27.33 9.09
N GLY A 40 20.48 27.68 9.03
CA GLY A 40 20.01 29.05 8.83
C GLY A 40 19.58 29.38 7.39
N GLU A 41 19.82 28.50 6.42
CA GLU A 41 19.25 28.62 5.07
C GLU A 41 17.73 28.37 5.09
N LYS A 42 17.03 29.01 4.16
CA LYS A 42 15.58 28.98 4.10
C LYS A 42 15.11 27.71 3.38
N VAL A 43 14.21 26.97 4.02
CA VAL A 43 13.41 25.93 3.36
C VAL A 43 12.41 26.65 2.44
N LEU A 44 12.50 26.41 1.13
CA LEU A 44 11.65 27.09 0.14
C LEU A 44 10.34 26.37 -0.10
N LEU A 45 10.37 25.05 0.06
CA LEU A 45 9.25 24.15 -0.14
C LEU A 45 9.27 23.11 0.98
N GLU A 46 8.11 22.64 1.43
CA GLU A 46 8.07 21.50 2.35
C GLU A 46 8.84 20.31 1.72
N PRO A 47 9.45 19.40 2.48
CA PRO A 47 10.07 18.20 1.93
C PRO A 47 9.03 17.14 1.53
N THR A 48 9.31 16.34 0.49
CA THR A 48 8.54 15.13 0.12
C THR A 48 9.10 13.89 0.82
N VAL A 49 8.95 13.84 2.14
CA VAL A 49 9.60 12.82 2.99
C VAL A 49 9.14 11.39 2.70
N ASN A 50 7.97 11.19 2.09
CA ASN A 50 7.45 9.86 1.74
C ASN A 50 7.79 9.44 0.31
N LEU A 51 8.56 10.24 -0.45
CA LEU A 51 8.84 9.95 -1.87
C LEU A 51 9.59 8.63 -2.08
N TYR A 52 10.29 8.12 -1.06
CA TYR A 52 10.91 6.78 -1.14
C TYR A 52 9.88 5.64 -1.16
N PHE A 53 8.63 5.88 -0.77
CA PHE A 53 7.50 4.98 -1.01
C PHE A 53 6.94 5.19 -2.42
N MET A 54 7.72 4.77 -3.41
CA MET A 54 7.39 4.93 -4.84
C MET A 54 6.11 4.22 -5.28
N ARG A 55 5.57 3.32 -4.45
CA ARG A 55 4.31 2.61 -4.70
C ARG A 55 3.12 3.54 -4.84
N ASP A 56 3.07 4.60 -4.05
CA ASP A 56 1.83 5.34 -3.85
C ASP A 56 1.62 6.50 -4.81
N PRO A 57 2.65 7.27 -5.22
CA PRO A 57 2.46 8.42 -6.11
C PRO A 57 1.99 8.04 -7.52
N ALA A 58 2.36 6.85 -7.99
CA ALA A 58 1.95 6.28 -9.26
C ALA A 58 2.16 4.76 -9.26
N PHE A 59 1.49 4.04 -10.15
CA PHE A 59 1.64 2.59 -10.30
C PHE A 59 1.27 2.12 -11.69
N PHE A 60 1.82 0.99 -12.12
CA PHE A 60 1.46 0.35 -13.38
C PHE A 60 0.29 -0.62 -13.20
N LEU A 61 -0.65 -0.56 -14.13
CA LEU A 61 -1.66 -1.59 -14.37
C LEU A 61 -1.57 -1.97 -15.85
N THR A 62 -1.40 -3.27 -16.11
CA THR A 62 -1.11 -3.81 -17.45
C THR A 62 0.10 -3.09 -18.10
N ASP A 63 -0.16 -2.29 -19.11
CA ASP A 63 0.75 -1.51 -19.93
C ASP A 63 0.60 0.01 -19.70
N LYS A 64 -0.20 0.40 -18.69
CA LYS A 64 -0.60 1.79 -18.44
C LYS A 64 -0.06 2.27 -17.11
N LEU A 65 0.39 3.52 -17.10
CA LEU A 65 0.78 4.20 -15.88
C LEU A 65 -0.41 4.94 -15.30
N ILE A 66 -0.76 4.63 -14.07
CA ILE A 66 -1.77 5.34 -13.30
C ILE A 66 -1.03 6.35 -12.41
N ILE A 67 -1.31 7.64 -12.59
CA ILE A 67 -0.93 8.67 -11.63
C ILE A 67 -1.98 8.69 -10.53
N SER A 68 -1.56 8.52 -9.29
CA SER A 68 -2.46 8.45 -8.14
C SER A 68 -3.15 9.79 -7.86
N SER A 69 -4.28 9.75 -7.14
CA SER A 69 -4.94 10.92 -6.55
C SER A 69 -4.86 10.79 -5.03
N PRO A 70 -3.76 11.28 -4.39
CA PRO A 70 -3.56 11.07 -2.97
C PRO A 70 -4.58 11.83 -2.13
N LYS A 71 -5.14 11.17 -1.11
CA LYS A 71 -6.06 11.80 -0.16
C LYS A 71 -5.34 12.86 0.70
N MET A 72 -4.14 12.51 1.18
CA MET A 72 -3.40 13.37 2.10
C MET A 72 -2.70 14.51 1.33
N PRO A 73 -2.93 15.79 1.70
CA PRO A 73 -2.33 16.93 1.00
C PRO A 73 -0.80 16.86 0.87
N ILE A 74 -0.12 16.37 1.92
CA ILE A 74 1.35 16.26 1.96
C ILE A 74 1.92 15.37 0.85
N ARG A 75 1.13 14.42 0.34
CA ARG A 75 1.54 13.47 -0.70
C ARG A 75 1.20 13.90 -2.12
N LYS A 76 0.34 14.92 -2.29
CA LYS A 76 -0.10 15.35 -3.63
C LYS A 76 1.08 15.75 -4.51
N ARG A 77 2.07 16.46 -3.95
CA ARG A 77 3.26 16.87 -4.70
C ARG A 77 4.09 15.67 -5.19
N GLU A 78 4.12 14.56 -4.47
CA GLU A 78 4.80 13.33 -4.92
C GLU A 78 4.17 12.82 -6.22
N ALA A 79 2.83 12.79 -6.29
CA ALA A 79 2.10 12.37 -7.49
C ALA A 79 2.27 13.36 -8.66
N TYR A 80 2.26 14.67 -8.39
CA TYR A 80 2.56 15.68 -9.42
C TYR A 80 3.99 15.53 -9.95
N LEU A 81 4.98 15.26 -9.09
CA LEU A 81 6.36 15.00 -9.54
C LEU A 81 6.40 13.80 -10.47
N MET A 82 5.75 12.69 -10.10
CA MET A 82 5.69 11.49 -10.94
C MET A 82 4.99 11.73 -12.27
N ARG A 83 3.92 12.52 -12.28
CA ARG A 83 3.23 12.95 -13.49
C ARG A 83 4.15 13.73 -14.43
N GLU A 84 4.93 14.68 -13.91
CA GLU A 84 5.83 15.47 -14.75
C GLU A 84 7.02 14.66 -15.26
N VAL A 85 7.52 13.70 -14.46
CA VAL A 85 8.51 12.71 -14.89
C VAL A 85 7.96 11.84 -16.02
N ALA A 86 6.76 11.27 -15.84
CA ALA A 86 6.11 10.40 -16.82
C ALA A 86 5.87 11.08 -18.17
N ARG A 87 5.54 12.37 -18.16
CA ARG A 87 5.27 13.14 -19.39
C ARG A 87 6.52 13.52 -20.18
N ARG A 88 7.71 13.44 -19.58
CA ARG A 88 8.94 14.02 -20.17
C ARG A 88 10.09 13.04 -20.28
N HIS A 89 10.17 12.05 -19.40
CA HIS A 89 11.32 11.16 -19.35
C HIS A 89 11.19 10.06 -20.43
N PRO A 90 12.23 9.80 -21.25
CA PRO A 90 12.18 8.83 -22.35
C PRO A 90 11.76 7.41 -21.95
N VAL A 91 12.00 7.02 -20.69
CA VAL A 91 11.59 5.69 -20.18
C VAL A 91 10.06 5.47 -20.22
N PHE A 92 9.27 6.54 -20.27
CA PHE A 92 7.81 6.51 -20.37
C PHE A 92 7.29 6.85 -21.77
N GLU A 93 8.18 6.97 -22.77
CA GLU A 93 7.77 7.21 -24.15
C GLU A 93 6.87 6.07 -24.64
N GLY A 94 5.69 6.42 -25.18
CA GLY A 94 4.68 5.47 -25.64
C GLY A 94 3.82 4.83 -24.53
N VAL A 95 4.09 5.12 -23.24
CA VAL A 95 3.26 4.64 -22.14
C VAL A 95 1.97 5.46 -22.08
N THR A 96 0.82 4.78 -22.05
CA THR A 96 -0.48 5.44 -21.83
C THR A 96 -0.60 5.83 -20.37
N ILE A 97 -0.89 7.10 -20.10
CA ILE A 97 -1.03 7.64 -18.75
C ILE A 97 -2.51 7.87 -18.44
N TYR A 98 -2.98 7.29 -17.33
CA TYR A 98 -4.22 7.69 -16.67
C TYR A 98 -3.90 8.69 -15.57
N ASP A 99 -4.39 9.92 -15.71
CA ASP A 99 -4.08 11.03 -14.81
C ASP A 99 -5.15 11.14 -13.71
N GLY A 100 -5.04 10.31 -12.67
CA GLY A 100 -6.04 10.23 -11.60
C GLY A 100 -6.26 11.57 -10.86
N ILE A 101 -5.25 12.45 -10.84
CA ILE A 101 -5.30 13.76 -10.20
C ILE A 101 -6.32 14.70 -10.86
N LEU A 102 -6.53 14.58 -12.17
CA LEU A 102 -7.33 15.53 -12.95
C LEU A 102 -8.78 15.11 -13.16
N ASN A 103 -9.17 13.92 -12.73
CA ASN A 103 -10.46 13.35 -13.13
C ASN A 103 -11.62 13.84 -12.25
N ASP A 104 -11.53 13.63 -10.93
CA ASP A 104 -12.58 13.97 -9.96
C ASP A 104 -11.91 14.33 -8.63
N ALA A 105 -12.26 15.50 -8.08
CA ALA A 105 -11.64 16.02 -6.86
C ALA A 105 -12.00 15.20 -5.61
N ASP A 106 -13.12 14.48 -5.64
CA ASP A 106 -13.57 13.62 -4.54
C ASP A 106 -13.05 12.19 -4.69
N ALA A 107 -12.45 11.82 -5.82
CA ALA A 107 -11.87 10.50 -6.04
C ALA A 107 -10.44 10.42 -5.50
N THR A 108 -10.20 9.50 -4.56
CA THR A 108 -8.85 9.23 -4.04
C THR A 108 -8.42 7.80 -4.33
N ILE A 109 -7.17 7.64 -4.76
CA ILE A 109 -6.55 6.36 -5.10
C ILE A 109 -5.05 6.47 -4.87
N GLU A 110 -4.47 5.50 -4.15
CA GLU A 110 -3.02 5.35 -3.95
C GLU A 110 -2.60 3.91 -4.30
N GLY A 111 -1.40 3.73 -4.86
CA GLY A 111 -0.96 2.42 -5.37
C GLY A 111 -0.74 1.34 -4.31
N GLY A 112 -0.60 1.70 -3.03
CA GLY A 112 -0.58 0.74 -1.92
C GLY A 112 -1.86 -0.07 -1.82
N ASP A 113 -3.00 0.48 -2.25
CA ASP A 113 -4.28 -0.22 -2.25
C ASP A 113 -4.49 -1.14 -3.45
N VAL A 114 -3.62 -1.10 -4.45
CA VAL A 114 -3.82 -1.81 -5.71
C VAL A 114 -2.96 -3.06 -5.77
N LEU A 115 -3.59 -4.24 -5.81
CA LEU A 115 -2.95 -5.54 -6.03
C LEU A 115 -3.43 -6.14 -7.36
N ILE A 116 -2.56 -6.90 -8.02
CA ILE A 116 -2.83 -7.51 -9.33
C ILE A 116 -2.59 -9.01 -9.20
N PRO A 117 -3.61 -9.81 -8.86
CA PRO A 117 -3.46 -11.25 -8.70
C PRO A 117 -3.21 -11.97 -10.04
N ASP A 118 -3.84 -11.53 -11.13
CA ASP A 118 -3.78 -12.15 -12.44
C ASP A 118 -3.98 -11.12 -13.59
N ASP A 119 -4.06 -11.59 -14.84
CA ASP A 119 -4.15 -10.75 -16.05
C ASP A 119 -5.57 -10.21 -16.36
N ARG A 120 -6.57 -10.63 -15.58
CA ARG A 120 -8.00 -10.30 -15.74
C ARG A 120 -8.60 -9.64 -14.51
N THR A 121 -7.85 -9.58 -13.42
CA THR A 121 -8.35 -9.19 -12.11
C THR A 121 -7.46 -8.11 -11.49
N VAL A 122 -8.09 -7.06 -10.98
CA VAL A 122 -7.43 -6.05 -10.13
C VAL A 122 -8.15 -6.00 -8.79
N MET A 123 -7.39 -5.94 -7.71
CA MET A 123 -7.93 -5.68 -6.37
C MET A 123 -7.59 -4.24 -5.96
N VAL A 124 -8.55 -3.57 -5.34
CA VAL A 124 -8.45 -2.19 -4.84
C VAL A 124 -8.94 -2.16 -3.41
N GLY A 125 -8.07 -1.81 -2.47
CA GLY A 125 -8.44 -1.52 -1.09
C GLY A 125 -9.30 -0.27 -0.99
N ILE A 126 -10.45 -0.37 -0.31
CA ILE A 126 -11.23 0.79 0.14
C ILE A 126 -10.77 1.08 1.57
N SER A 127 -9.84 2.03 1.69
CA SER A 127 -8.99 2.23 2.86
C SER A 127 -9.12 3.64 3.44
N GLU A 128 -8.21 4.02 4.34
CA GLU A 128 -8.06 5.41 4.75
C GLU A 128 -7.62 6.30 3.56
N ARG A 129 -6.92 5.75 2.55
CA ARG A 129 -6.26 6.49 1.46
C ARG A 129 -7.02 6.43 0.13
N THR A 130 -7.63 5.29 -0.17
CA THR A 130 -8.41 5.07 -1.39
C THR A 130 -9.89 4.97 -1.04
N ASN A 131 -10.75 5.64 -1.81
CA ASN A 131 -12.18 5.62 -1.58
C ASN A 131 -12.96 4.91 -2.70
N ASP A 132 -14.23 4.65 -2.44
CA ASP A 132 -15.13 3.93 -3.34
C ASP A 132 -15.19 4.56 -4.74
N ARG A 133 -15.32 5.89 -4.78
CA ARG A 133 -15.36 6.69 -6.01
C ARG A 133 -14.10 6.51 -6.85
N GLY A 134 -12.92 6.59 -6.24
CA GLY A 134 -11.64 6.38 -6.92
C GLY A 134 -11.50 4.96 -7.47
N ALA A 135 -11.96 3.96 -6.72
CA ALA A 135 -11.96 2.57 -7.17
C ALA A 135 -12.92 2.34 -8.35
N GLU A 136 -14.14 2.89 -8.31
CA GLU A 136 -15.11 2.75 -9.43
C GLU A 136 -14.61 3.44 -10.71
N MET A 137 -14.06 4.66 -10.60
CA MET A 137 -13.49 5.36 -11.77
C MET A 137 -12.29 4.62 -12.36
N LEU A 138 -11.44 4.03 -11.51
CA LEU A 138 -10.35 3.18 -11.99
C LEU A 138 -10.92 1.94 -12.69
N ALA A 139 -11.96 1.30 -12.14
CA ALA A 139 -12.59 0.13 -12.75
C ALA A 139 -13.18 0.45 -14.14
N GLU A 140 -13.92 1.55 -14.28
CA GLU A 140 -14.46 2.02 -15.56
C GLU A 140 -13.34 2.21 -16.59
N TYR A 141 -12.27 2.91 -16.21
CA TYR A 141 -11.12 3.10 -17.09
C TYR A 141 -10.48 1.77 -17.52
N LEU A 142 -10.28 0.84 -16.59
CA LEU A 142 -9.67 -0.46 -16.89
C LEU A 142 -10.56 -1.30 -17.80
N PHE A 143 -11.86 -1.35 -17.57
CA PHE A 143 -12.79 -2.09 -18.40
C PHE A 143 -12.80 -1.57 -19.84
N ASP A 144 -12.71 -0.26 -20.04
CA ASP A 144 -12.72 0.33 -21.38
C ASP A 144 -11.38 0.21 -22.12
N ASN A 145 -10.26 0.17 -21.37
CA ASN A 145 -8.93 0.39 -21.95
C ASN A 145 -7.97 -0.80 -21.79
N THR A 146 -8.37 -1.88 -21.11
CA THR A 146 -7.50 -3.03 -20.81
C THR A 146 -8.22 -4.39 -20.98
N THR A 147 -7.48 -5.47 -20.71
CA THR A 147 -7.97 -6.85 -20.65
C THR A 147 -8.64 -7.21 -19.32
N ILE A 148 -8.67 -6.30 -18.35
CA ILE A 148 -9.27 -6.55 -17.04
C ILE A 148 -10.78 -6.81 -17.22
N GLU A 149 -11.27 -7.86 -16.56
CA GLU A 149 -12.66 -8.32 -16.61
C GLU A 149 -13.37 -8.17 -15.27
N ARG A 150 -12.62 -8.10 -14.17
CA ARG A 150 -13.18 -7.87 -12.83
C ARG A 150 -12.28 -6.99 -11.96
N VAL A 151 -12.90 -6.11 -11.18
CA VAL A 151 -12.26 -5.30 -10.15
C VAL A 151 -12.86 -5.63 -8.79
N LEU A 152 -12.02 -6.02 -7.85
CA LEU A 152 -12.37 -6.43 -6.50
C LEU A 152 -12.11 -5.28 -5.53
N LYS A 153 -13.17 -4.72 -4.95
CA LYS A 153 -13.08 -3.67 -3.94
C LYS A 153 -13.05 -4.33 -2.56
N VAL A 154 -11.89 -4.31 -1.91
CA VAL A 154 -11.68 -4.89 -0.58
C VAL A 154 -11.88 -3.81 0.46
N HIS A 155 -13.01 -3.84 1.17
CA HIS A 155 -13.29 -2.85 2.22
C HIS A 155 -12.51 -3.21 3.47
N ILE A 156 -11.58 -2.34 3.86
CA ILE A 156 -10.73 -2.54 5.03
C ILE A 156 -10.96 -1.42 6.05
N PRO A 157 -10.59 -1.63 7.33
CA PRO A 157 -10.73 -0.59 8.33
C PRO A 157 -9.95 0.68 7.98
N LYS A 158 -10.58 1.84 8.16
CA LYS A 158 -9.99 3.16 7.89
C LYS A 158 -9.13 3.61 9.07
N ARG A 159 -7.95 3.04 9.19
CA ARG A 159 -7.04 3.20 10.33
C ARG A 159 -5.63 3.53 9.84
N HIS A 160 -4.93 4.37 10.60
CA HIS A 160 -3.59 4.82 10.25
C HIS A 160 -2.51 3.74 10.43
N GLU A 161 -2.85 2.64 11.11
CA GLU A 161 -2.04 1.44 11.27
C GLU A 161 -2.08 0.55 10.02
N TYR A 162 -3.16 0.65 9.22
CA TYR A 162 -3.45 -0.17 8.05
C TYR A 162 -3.83 0.71 6.86
N MET A 163 -2.94 1.66 6.53
CA MET A 163 -3.25 2.77 5.61
C MET A 163 -3.64 2.30 4.22
N HIS A 164 -3.14 1.13 3.80
CA HIS A 164 -3.38 0.52 2.48
C HIS A 164 -3.59 -0.99 2.57
N LEU A 165 -4.27 -1.57 1.58
CA LEU A 165 -4.47 -3.03 1.48
C LEU A 165 -3.16 -3.83 1.54
N ASP A 166 -2.08 -3.33 0.93
CA ASP A 166 -0.81 -4.05 0.92
C ASP A 166 -0.06 -4.08 2.25
N THR A 167 -0.53 -3.32 3.24
CA THR A 167 -0.07 -3.44 4.63
C THR A 167 -0.75 -4.61 5.33
N LEU A 168 -1.89 -5.10 4.83
CA LEU A 168 -2.64 -6.20 5.40
C LEU A 168 -2.43 -7.51 4.64
N LEU A 169 -2.21 -7.45 3.31
CA LEU A 169 -2.14 -8.63 2.46
C LEU A 169 -1.30 -8.36 1.20
N THR A 170 -0.40 -9.28 0.85
CA THR A 170 0.27 -9.27 -0.47
C THR A 170 0.38 -10.67 -1.07
N PHE A 171 0.45 -10.75 -2.40
CA PHE A 171 0.74 -11.99 -3.13
C PHE A 171 2.24 -12.29 -3.10
N VAL A 172 2.58 -13.53 -2.75
CA VAL A 172 3.96 -14.04 -2.67
C VAL A 172 4.24 -15.08 -3.75
N ASP A 173 3.21 -15.76 -4.24
CA ASP A 173 3.21 -16.67 -5.39
C ASP A 173 1.81 -16.65 -6.05
N ARG A 174 1.62 -17.47 -7.08
CA ARG A 174 0.31 -17.75 -7.68
C ARG A 174 -0.60 -18.37 -6.63
N GLN A 175 -1.76 -17.75 -6.43
CA GLN A 175 -2.75 -18.19 -5.44
C GLN A 175 -2.24 -18.26 -4.00
N GLN A 176 -1.11 -17.62 -3.71
CA GLN A 176 -0.50 -17.63 -2.39
C GLN A 176 -0.25 -16.21 -1.89
N ILE A 177 -0.64 -15.97 -0.65
CA ILE A 177 -0.56 -14.66 -0.01
C ILE A 177 0.15 -14.75 1.33
N VAL A 178 0.73 -13.64 1.76
CA VAL A 178 0.98 -13.34 3.18
C VAL A 178 -0.07 -12.35 3.64
N THR A 179 -0.63 -12.55 4.83
CA THR A 179 -1.75 -11.74 5.31
C THR A 179 -1.78 -11.62 6.83
N LEU A 180 -2.26 -10.49 7.36
CA LEU A 180 -2.50 -10.33 8.79
C LEU A 180 -3.59 -11.32 9.23
N PRO A 181 -3.37 -12.25 10.17
CA PRO A 181 -4.42 -13.17 10.61
C PRO A 181 -5.50 -12.45 11.45
N TYR A 182 -6.63 -13.12 11.66
CA TYR A 182 -7.73 -12.75 12.58
C TYR A 182 -8.59 -11.55 12.16
N ILE A 183 -8.00 -10.51 11.55
CA ILE A 183 -8.75 -9.34 11.07
C ILE A 183 -9.83 -9.72 10.06
N TRP A 184 -9.62 -10.82 9.32
CA TRP A 184 -10.53 -11.32 8.30
C TRP A 184 -11.68 -12.15 8.86
N GLU A 185 -11.56 -12.77 10.03
CA GLU A 185 -12.47 -13.84 10.48
C GLU A 185 -13.30 -13.45 11.70
N ASP A 186 -12.62 -13.13 12.81
CA ASP A 186 -13.28 -12.83 14.08
C ASP A 186 -12.60 -11.66 14.78
N ARG A 187 -13.21 -10.49 14.60
CA ARG A 187 -12.80 -9.24 15.24
C ARG A 187 -12.88 -9.29 16.78
N HIS A 188 -13.83 -10.04 17.35
CA HIS A 188 -14.09 -9.98 18.79
C HIS A 188 -12.99 -10.69 19.54
N PHE A 189 -12.50 -11.80 18.98
CA PHE A 189 -11.37 -12.52 19.52
C PHE A 189 -10.10 -11.66 19.50
N TYR A 190 -9.84 -10.97 18.39
CA TYR A 190 -8.73 -10.02 18.30
C TYR A 190 -8.84 -8.87 19.32
N GLN A 191 -10.02 -8.27 19.48
CA GLN A 191 -10.28 -7.20 20.45
C GLN A 191 -10.09 -7.66 21.89
N GLN A 192 -10.57 -8.86 22.22
CA GLN A 192 -10.44 -9.43 23.56
C GLN A 192 -8.97 -9.57 23.94
N VAL A 193 -8.15 -10.16 23.07
CA VAL A 193 -6.71 -10.36 23.34
C VAL A 193 -5.99 -9.02 23.50
N VAL A 194 -6.27 -8.04 22.65
CA VAL A 194 -5.70 -6.69 22.77
C VAL A 194 -6.08 -6.02 24.09
N GLY A 195 -7.35 -6.11 24.50
CA GLY A 195 -7.82 -5.55 25.77
C GLY A 195 -7.17 -6.21 26.99
N GLU A 196 -7.11 -7.55 27.02
CA GLU A 196 -6.47 -8.29 28.11
C GLU A 196 -4.98 -7.94 28.26
N VAL A 197 -4.27 -7.80 27.14
CA VAL A 197 -2.84 -7.43 27.12
C VAL A 197 -2.64 -6.00 27.59
N ARG A 198 -3.47 -5.05 27.14
CA ARG A 198 -3.42 -3.69 27.62
C ARG A 198 -3.61 -3.61 29.13
N GLU A 199 -4.64 -4.28 29.66
CA GLU A 199 -4.90 -4.33 31.10
C GLU A 199 -3.71 -4.92 31.88
N GLN A 200 -3.02 -5.92 31.33
CA GLN A 200 -1.80 -6.46 31.94
C GLN A 200 -0.65 -5.45 31.94
N VAL A 201 -0.40 -4.77 30.82
CA VAL A 201 0.67 -3.76 30.68
C VAL A 201 0.44 -2.59 31.63
N GLU A 202 -0.80 -2.09 31.69
CA GLU A 202 -1.19 -0.99 32.58
C GLU A 202 -1.06 -1.40 34.06
N ARG A 203 -1.43 -2.64 34.42
CA ARG A 203 -1.22 -3.19 35.78
C ARG A 203 0.25 -3.24 36.20
N LEU A 204 1.16 -3.42 35.26
CA LEU A 204 2.61 -3.41 35.50
C LEU A 204 3.18 -1.98 35.57
N GLY A 205 2.34 -0.94 35.43
CA GLY A 205 2.77 0.46 35.48
C GLY A 205 3.46 0.95 34.21
N ALA A 206 3.32 0.22 33.09
CA ALA A 206 3.85 0.61 31.79
C ALA A 206 2.76 1.22 30.89
N THR A 207 3.17 2.04 29.93
CA THR A 207 2.26 2.58 28.90
C THR A 207 2.09 1.56 27.79
N TYR A 208 0.86 1.12 27.54
CA TYR A 208 0.55 0.30 26.38
C TYR A 208 0.70 1.12 25.09
N ALA A 209 1.53 0.63 24.17
CA ALA A 209 1.84 1.26 22.89
C ALA A 209 1.43 0.39 21.69
N GLY A 210 0.65 -0.66 21.93
CA GLY A 210 0.14 -1.55 20.88
C GLY A 210 -1.13 -1.02 20.21
N PRO A 211 -1.74 -1.82 19.32
CA PRO A 211 -2.98 -1.45 18.62
C PRO A 211 -4.13 -1.15 19.58
N SER A 212 -5.01 -0.21 19.25
CA SER A 212 -6.16 0.13 20.10
C SER A 212 -7.24 -0.97 20.09
N GLU A 213 -8.04 -1.03 21.15
CA GLU A 213 -9.20 -1.91 21.29
C GLU A 213 -10.38 -1.54 20.38
N ASP A 214 -10.31 -0.36 19.74
CA ASP A 214 -11.47 0.31 19.18
C ASP A 214 -12.20 -0.47 18.08
N VAL A 215 -13.52 -0.30 18.08
CA VAL A 215 -14.54 -0.99 17.29
C VAL A 215 -14.22 -1.04 15.79
N TYR A 216 -14.20 -2.25 15.24
CA TYR A 216 -14.43 -2.53 13.82
C TYR A 216 -15.90 -2.89 13.67
N ASP A 217 -16.71 -2.03 13.03
CA ASP A 217 -18.14 -2.30 12.90
C ASP A 217 -18.43 -3.55 12.04
N ASP A 218 -17.53 -3.87 11.09
CA ASP A 218 -17.63 -5.00 10.15
C ASP A 218 -16.26 -5.65 9.87
N CYS A 219 -16.24 -6.97 9.62
CA CYS A 219 -15.07 -7.65 9.06
C CYS A 219 -14.80 -7.14 7.64
N PRO A 220 -13.53 -7.14 7.17
CA PRO A 220 -13.24 -6.78 5.80
C PRO A 220 -14.04 -7.62 4.81
N ASN A 221 -14.78 -6.94 3.94
CA ASN A 221 -15.66 -7.54 2.95
C ASN A 221 -15.19 -7.21 1.54
N LEU A 222 -15.82 -7.84 0.55
CA LEU A 222 -15.40 -7.75 -0.84
C LEU A 222 -16.59 -7.50 -1.75
N ASP A 223 -16.57 -6.39 -2.47
CA ASP A 223 -17.45 -6.17 -3.62
C ASP A 223 -16.69 -6.49 -4.91
N VAL A 224 -17.35 -7.17 -5.85
CA VAL A 224 -16.78 -7.48 -7.17
C VAL A 224 -17.55 -6.71 -8.22
N LEU A 225 -16.84 -5.95 -9.04
CA LEU A 225 -17.35 -5.31 -10.24
C LEU A 225 -16.89 -6.11 -11.45
N PHE A 226 -17.80 -6.50 -12.33
CA PHE A 226 -17.48 -7.17 -13.59
C PHE A 226 -17.64 -6.21 -14.77
N LYS A 227 -16.83 -6.42 -15.80
CA LYS A 227 -16.87 -5.65 -17.06
C LYS A 227 -18.22 -5.73 -17.78
N ASP A 228 -18.96 -6.82 -17.60
CA ASP A 228 -20.30 -7.02 -18.15
C ASP A 228 -21.41 -6.29 -17.36
N GLY A 229 -21.04 -5.55 -16.30
CA GLY A 229 -21.96 -4.81 -15.43
C GLY A 229 -22.50 -5.62 -14.25
N ARG A 230 -22.19 -6.92 -14.16
CA ARG A 230 -22.53 -7.73 -12.97
C ARG A 230 -21.79 -7.21 -11.74
N ARG A 231 -22.42 -7.38 -10.57
CA ARG A 231 -21.83 -7.10 -9.27
C ARG A 231 -22.08 -8.27 -8.32
N GLU A 232 -21.09 -8.59 -7.49
CA GLU A 232 -21.18 -9.60 -6.43
C GLU A 232 -20.68 -9.01 -5.11
N HIS A 233 -21.13 -9.58 -3.99
CA HIS A 233 -20.73 -9.17 -2.66
C HIS A 233 -20.43 -10.40 -1.80
N TYR A 234 -19.31 -10.35 -1.08
CA TYR A 234 -18.88 -11.36 -0.13
C TYR A 234 -18.69 -10.69 1.24
N ALA A 235 -19.37 -11.20 2.26
CA ALA A 235 -19.27 -10.67 3.63
C ALA A 235 -17.86 -10.84 4.25
N ASN A 236 -17.03 -11.70 3.65
CA ASN A 236 -15.66 -11.96 4.06
C ASN A 236 -14.75 -11.91 2.84
N ALA A 237 -13.75 -11.03 2.86
CA ALA A 237 -12.86 -10.83 1.72
C ALA A 237 -12.00 -12.07 1.40
N ILE A 238 -11.46 -12.76 2.41
CA ILE A 238 -10.65 -13.96 2.21
C ILE A 238 -11.49 -15.09 1.61
N GLN A 239 -12.71 -15.29 2.13
CA GLN A 239 -13.61 -16.29 1.54
C GLN A 239 -13.96 -15.95 0.09
N GLY A 240 -14.27 -14.67 -0.20
CA GLY A 240 -14.52 -14.26 -1.57
C GLY A 240 -13.33 -14.46 -2.50
N MET A 241 -12.09 -14.25 -2.03
CA MET A 241 -10.89 -14.54 -2.81
C MET A 241 -10.74 -16.05 -3.08
N VAL A 242 -11.10 -16.93 -2.14
CA VAL A 242 -11.11 -18.39 -2.34
C VAL A 242 -12.18 -18.78 -3.35
N ASP A 243 -13.41 -18.28 -3.19
CA ASP A 243 -14.54 -18.60 -4.08
C ASP A 243 -14.31 -18.11 -5.52
N LEU A 244 -13.50 -17.06 -5.68
CA LEU A 244 -13.11 -16.48 -6.98
C LEU A 244 -11.84 -17.11 -7.58
N ASP A 245 -11.30 -18.17 -6.97
CA ASP A 245 -10.08 -18.91 -7.36
C ASP A 245 -8.82 -18.04 -7.41
N LEU A 246 -8.76 -17.03 -6.54
CA LEU A 246 -7.62 -16.11 -6.46
C LEU A 246 -6.55 -16.57 -5.47
N ILE A 247 -6.94 -17.34 -4.46
CA ILE A 247 -6.03 -17.86 -3.43
C ILE A 247 -6.45 -19.27 -3.00
N ILE A 248 -5.48 -20.03 -2.52
CA ILE A 248 -5.69 -21.28 -1.77
C ILE A 248 -5.51 -20.95 -0.30
N ARG A 249 -6.57 -21.15 0.50
CA ARG A 249 -6.62 -20.72 1.91
C ARG A 249 -5.59 -21.44 2.77
N GLU A 250 -5.36 -22.72 2.49
CA GLU A 250 -4.52 -23.63 3.26
C GLU A 250 -3.03 -23.29 3.17
N ILE A 251 -2.62 -22.52 2.16
CA ILE A 251 -1.23 -22.08 1.96
C ILE A 251 -1.04 -20.58 2.18
N ALA A 252 -2.09 -19.88 2.64
CA ALA A 252 -1.99 -18.48 3.04
C ALA A 252 -1.12 -18.38 4.29
N VAL A 253 -0.13 -17.49 4.26
CA VAL A 253 0.82 -17.34 5.36
C VAL A 253 0.36 -16.22 6.29
N PRO A 254 0.07 -16.50 7.56
CA PRO A 254 -0.17 -15.45 8.54
C PRO A 254 1.10 -14.63 8.80
N VAL A 255 0.97 -13.31 8.89
CA VAL A 255 1.98 -12.47 9.56
C VAL A 255 2.13 -13.00 10.99
N GLY A 256 3.37 -13.19 11.43
CA GLY A 256 3.66 -13.94 12.66
C GLY A 256 3.90 -15.44 12.43
N GLY A 257 3.79 -15.96 11.21
CA GLY A 257 4.07 -17.36 10.90
C GLY A 257 3.00 -18.33 11.46
N ASN A 258 3.19 -19.64 11.26
CA ASN A 258 2.13 -20.61 11.54
C ASN A 258 1.70 -20.63 13.02
N ALA A 259 0.38 -20.55 13.25
CA ALA A 259 -0.21 -20.52 14.60
C ALA A 259 0.14 -21.77 15.44
N GLU A 260 0.37 -22.91 14.79
CA GLU A 260 0.76 -24.18 15.42
C GLU A 260 2.14 -24.13 16.10
N HIS A 261 2.94 -23.10 15.82
CA HIS A 261 4.26 -22.90 16.44
C HIS A 261 4.21 -22.13 17.77
N TYR A 262 3.02 -21.81 18.28
CA TYR A 262 2.81 -21.03 19.50
C TYR A 262 2.10 -21.87 20.56
N ASP A 263 2.35 -21.56 21.84
CA ASP A 263 1.72 -22.28 22.95
C ASP A 263 0.23 -21.89 23.08
N SER A 264 -0.14 -20.71 22.61
CA SER A 264 -1.51 -20.21 22.60
C SER A 264 -1.80 -19.28 21.43
N ILE A 265 -3.10 -19.07 21.15
CA ILE A 265 -3.52 -18.18 20.06
C ILE A 265 -3.24 -16.72 20.43
N GLU A 266 -3.30 -16.37 21.71
CA GLU A 266 -2.96 -15.04 22.23
C GLU A 266 -1.49 -14.70 21.97
N GLU A 267 -0.57 -15.66 22.20
CA GLU A 267 0.85 -15.49 21.87
C GLU A 267 1.04 -15.24 20.36
N HIS A 268 0.34 -16.01 19.52
CA HIS A 268 0.42 -15.83 18.08
C HIS A 268 -0.14 -14.46 17.64
N ILE A 269 -1.27 -14.00 18.19
CA ILE A 269 -1.82 -12.67 17.91
C ILE A 269 -0.80 -11.59 18.26
N LEU A 270 -0.16 -11.66 19.43
CA LEU A 270 0.81 -10.66 19.86
C LEU A 270 2.00 -10.58 18.92
N GLU A 271 2.49 -11.73 18.46
CA GLU A 271 3.61 -11.80 17.54
C GLU A 271 3.22 -11.34 16.12
N ALA A 272 2.03 -11.71 15.65
CA ALA A 272 1.45 -11.20 14.41
C ALA A 272 1.37 -9.67 14.42
N LEU A 273 0.95 -9.08 15.53
CA LEU A 273 0.87 -7.62 15.68
C LEU A 273 2.21 -6.93 15.77
N ARG A 274 3.18 -7.58 16.44
CA ARG A 274 4.55 -7.09 16.47
C ARG A 274 5.15 -7.05 15.06
N GLU A 275 4.95 -8.08 14.25
CA GLU A 275 5.47 -8.14 12.88
C GLU A 275 4.64 -7.32 11.89
N GLN A 276 3.35 -7.15 12.13
CA GLN A 276 2.50 -6.21 11.40
C GLN A 276 2.97 -4.76 11.56
N TRP A 277 3.34 -4.36 12.79
CA TRP A 277 3.94 -3.05 13.04
C TRP A 277 5.28 -2.84 12.30
N ASN A 278 5.89 -3.94 11.88
CA ASN A 278 7.12 -3.96 11.07
C ASN A 278 6.84 -4.24 9.59
N ASP A 279 5.60 -4.04 9.14
CA ASP A 279 5.16 -4.25 7.76
C ASP A 279 5.35 -5.69 7.27
N GLY A 280 5.06 -6.68 8.12
CA GLY A 280 5.22 -8.11 7.86
C GLY A 280 4.52 -8.62 6.59
N ALA A 281 3.31 -8.13 6.32
CA ALA A 281 2.58 -8.47 5.10
C ALA A 281 3.09 -7.73 3.86
N ASN A 282 3.86 -6.64 4.00
CA ASN A 282 4.26 -5.77 2.90
C ASN A 282 5.53 -6.28 2.17
N THR A 283 5.44 -7.53 1.71
CA THR A 283 6.50 -8.19 0.97
C THR A 283 6.44 -7.86 -0.51
N PHE A 284 7.58 -7.90 -1.21
CA PHE A 284 7.62 -7.70 -2.65
C PHE A 284 8.07 -8.96 -3.37
N ALA A 285 7.18 -9.57 -4.15
CA ALA A 285 7.52 -10.71 -4.99
C ALA A 285 8.48 -10.31 -6.12
N LEU A 286 9.66 -10.90 -6.17
CA LEU A 286 10.64 -10.75 -7.26
C LEU A 286 10.24 -11.60 -8.47
N LYS A 287 9.79 -12.82 -8.20
CA LYS A 287 9.20 -13.79 -9.12
C LYS A 287 8.20 -14.64 -8.30
N PRO A 288 7.31 -15.43 -8.95
CA PRO A 288 6.46 -16.39 -8.23
C PRO A 288 7.29 -17.26 -7.27
N GLY A 289 6.91 -17.27 -5.99
CA GLY A 289 7.59 -18.07 -4.95
C GLY A 289 8.90 -17.48 -4.44
N HIS A 290 9.22 -16.21 -4.74
CA HIS A 290 10.41 -15.53 -4.20
C HIS A 290 10.12 -14.08 -3.87
N VAL A 291 10.21 -13.73 -2.59
CA VAL A 291 9.92 -12.39 -2.09
C VAL A 291 11.14 -11.72 -1.48
N ILE A 292 11.10 -10.39 -1.38
CA ILE A 292 11.98 -9.59 -0.54
C ILE A 292 11.20 -8.91 0.60
N THR A 293 11.73 -8.95 1.82
CA THR A 293 11.13 -8.35 3.02
C THR A 293 12.18 -7.92 4.05
N TYR A 294 11.77 -7.26 5.13
CA TYR A 294 12.67 -6.91 6.22
C TYR A 294 13.10 -8.13 7.03
N ALA A 295 14.40 -8.23 7.33
CA ALA A 295 14.98 -9.33 8.11
C ALA A 295 14.41 -9.47 9.54
N ARG A 296 13.71 -8.44 10.04
CA ARG A 296 13.18 -8.39 11.40
C ARG A 296 11.86 -9.14 11.59
N ASN A 297 11.20 -9.55 10.50
CA ASN A 297 9.94 -10.28 10.49
C ASN A 297 10.19 -11.79 10.52
N ALA A 298 11.00 -12.24 11.49
CA ALA A 298 11.58 -13.57 11.52
C ALA A 298 10.53 -14.69 11.55
N ARG A 299 9.36 -14.45 12.15
CA ARG A 299 8.30 -15.47 12.22
C ARG A 299 7.52 -15.56 10.92
N THR A 300 7.18 -14.43 10.32
CA THR A 300 6.58 -14.36 8.99
C THR A 300 7.51 -14.98 7.95
N ILE A 301 8.82 -14.71 8.02
CA ILE A 301 9.82 -15.32 7.13
C ILE A 301 9.80 -16.84 7.24
N ARG A 302 9.81 -17.39 8.46
CA ARG A 302 9.70 -18.85 8.64
C ARG A 302 8.39 -19.40 8.07
N GLY A 303 7.27 -18.72 8.30
CA GLY A 303 5.98 -19.12 7.74
C GLY A 303 5.97 -19.16 6.21
N LEU A 304 6.69 -18.23 5.56
CA LEU A 304 6.90 -18.24 4.10
C LEU A 304 7.80 -19.41 3.66
N GLU A 305 8.87 -19.67 4.38
CA GLU A 305 9.80 -20.78 4.10
C GLU A 305 9.12 -22.16 4.26
N ASP A 306 8.24 -22.31 5.25
CA ASP A 306 7.48 -23.55 5.51
C ASP A 306 6.60 -23.97 4.32
N VAL A 307 6.17 -22.99 3.52
CA VAL A 307 5.36 -23.17 2.31
C VAL A 307 6.17 -22.96 1.03
N MET A 308 7.50 -23.14 1.12
CA MET A 308 8.45 -23.17 0.00
C MET A 308 8.62 -21.84 -0.75
N VAL A 309 8.27 -20.70 -0.13
CA VAL A 309 8.59 -19.38 -0.66
C VAL A 309 10.04 -19.02 -0.30
N GLU A 310 10.85 -18.73 -1.31
CA GLU A 310 12.21 -18.20 -1.15
C GLU A 310 12.14 -16.76 -0.61
N VAL A 311 12.93 -16.45 0.44
CA VAL A 311 12.91 -15.12 1.05
C VAL A 311 14.28 -14.46 1.00
N THR A 312 14.38 -13.33 0.30
CA THR A 312 15.51 -12.40 0.40
C THR A 312 15.22 -11.37 1.47
N THR A 313 16.20 -11.09 2.33
CA THR A 313 16.02 -10.17 3.44
C THR A 313 16.98 -9.00 3.36
N PHE A 314 16.55 -7.86 3.91
CA PHE A 314 17.41 -6.69 4.12
C PHE A 314 17.12 -6.02 5.47
N GLN A 315 18.09 -5.25 5.96
CA GLN A 315 17.95 -4.53 7.23
C GLN A 315 17.15 -3.24 7.00
N GLY A 316 16.09 -3.04 7.79
CA GLY A 316 15.14 -1.93 7.64
C GLY A 316 14.92 -1.09 8.89
N GLY A 317 15.83 -1.12 9.86
CA GLY A 317 15.61 -0.53 11.19
C GLY A 317 15.21 0.95 11.21
N GLU A 318 15.67 1.73 10.23
CA GLU A 318 15.27 3.13 10.05
C GLU A 318 14.12 3.29 9.03
N LEU A 319 14.07 2.46 7.98
CA LEU A 319 13.05 2.54 6.92
C LEU A 319 11.65 2.22 7.45
N VAL A 320 11.54 1.20 8.29
CA VAL A 320 10.28 0.75 8.90
C VAL A 320 9.62 1.82 9.77
N ARG A 321 10.35 2.85 10.23
CA ARG A 321 9.77 3.97 10.97
C ARG A 321 8.78 4.79 10.12
N GLY A 322 8.89 4.69 8.79
CA GLY A 322 7.92 5.26 7.87
C GLY A 322 6.66 4.42 7.66
N ARG A 323 6.54 3.24 8.30
CA ARG A 323 5.39 2.33 8.20
C ARG A 323 5.14 1.87 6.76
N GLY A 324 6.16 1.26 6.18
CA GLY A 324 6.09 0.64 4.86
C GLY A 324 7.20 -0.37 4.66
N GLY A 325 6.86 -1.46 3.98
CA GLY A 325 7.77 -2.56 3.65
C GLY A 325 8.42 -2.44 2.29
N ALA A 326 8.93 -3.57 1.80
CA ALA A 326 9.60 -3.66 0.51
C ALA A 326 8.67 -3.30 -0.66
N ARG A 327 7.37 -3.60 -0.53
CA ARG A 327 6.39 -3.30 -1.57
C ARG A 327 6.07 -1.82 -1.68
N CYS A 328 5.95 -1.11 -0.54
CA CYS A 328 5.74 0.33 -0.50
C CYS A 328 6.90 1.09 -1.18
N MET A 329 8.13 0.60 -1.02
CA MET A 329 9.34 1.23 -1.60
C MET A 329 9.56 0.93 -3.08
N THR A 330 8.67 0.19 -3.73
CA THR A 330 8.86 -0.27 -5.11
C THR A 330 7.69 0.10 -6.01
N MET A 331 8.00 0.49 -7.24
CA MET A 331 7.04 0.66 -8.33
C MET A 331 7.56 -0.12 -9.54
N PRO A 332 7.11 -1.37 -9.77
CA PRO A 332 7.52 -2.15 -10.94
C PRO A 332 7.16 -1.41 -12.22
N LEU A 333 8.16 -1.11 -13.05
CA LEU A 333 7.93 -0.53 -14.38
C LEU A 333 7.50 -1.60 -15.39
N LYS A 334 8.01 -2.83 -15.21
CA LYS A 334 7.69 -3.99 -16.04
C LYS A 334 7.83 -5.26 -15.22
N ARG A 335 6.87 -6.16 -15.35
CA ARG A 335 6.94 -7.54 -14.87
C ARG A 335 6.71 -8.49 -16.05
N GLY A 336 7.27 -9.70 -16.00
CA GLY A 336 6.87 -10.75 -16.93
C GLY A 336 5.37 -11.02 -16.76
N GLY A 337 4.68 -11.33 -17.86
CA GLY A 337 3.26 -11.67 -17.80
C GLY A 337 3.00 -12.82 -16.83
N VAL A 338 1.82 -12.81 -16.21
CA VAL A 338 1.31 -13.90 -15.37
C VAL A 338 1.12 -15.14 -16.23
#